data_AF-A0A2G1MC80-F1
#
_entry.id   AF-A0A2G1MC80-F1
#
_cell.length_a   1.000
_cell.length_b   1.000
_cell.length_c   1.000
_cell.angle_alpha   90.00
_cell.angle_beta   90.00
_cell.angle_gamma   90.00
#
_symmetry.space_group_name_H-M   'P 1'
#
loop_
_entity.id
_entity.type
_entity.pdbx_description
1 polymer ?
#
loop_
_entity_poly.entity_id
_entity_poly.type
_entity_poly.pdbx_seq_one_letter_code
_entity_poly.pdbx_strand_id
1 'polypeptide(L)'
;MSQTPDTPPSPDFGSAYDPPMGPLVVVHEDHELLIVDKPAGLLSVPGKGAHLADCLLSRVQEAFPTALLVHRLDRDTSGVMVFALTPHAQRHLGLQFEKRQTKKTYVARVEGRLAPESGTVDLPLAVDWPNRPRQRVDHENGRQAVTDWRVLRANETESRVRLSPKTGRSHQLRVHMLALGHPILGDPFYAEGAARDDHPRLMLHSETLQFRHPDGGRGVRFRAKAPF
;
A
#
# COMPACT_ATOMS: atom_id res chain seq x y z
N MET A 1 -37.18 20.84 -16.00
CA MET A 1 -36.91 20.61 -14.57
C MET A 1 -36.17 19.29 -14.46
N SER A 2 -34.83 19.32 -14.45
CA SER A 2 -34.01 18.11 -14.41
C SER A 2 -33.63 17.85 -12.96
N GLN A 3 -34.19 16.79 -12.36
CA GLN A 3 -33.82 16.34 -11.03
C GLN A 3 -32.46 15.67 -11.11
N THR A 4 -31.48 16.23 -10.43
CA THR A 4 -30.20 15.56 -10.16
C THR A 4 -30.48 14.43 -9.18
N PRO A 5 -30.00 13.19 -9.43
CA PRO A 5 -30.18 12.11 -8.47
C PRO A 5 -29.32 12.40 -7.23
N ASP A 6 -29.99 12.46 -6.09
CA ASP A 6 -29.41 12.60 -4.77
C ASP A 6 -28.40 11.46 -4.56
N THR A 7 -27.13 11.81 -4.40
CA THR A 7 -26.09 10.83 -4.06
C THR A 7 -26.30 10.44 -2.60
N PRO A 8 -26.59 9.17 -2.26
CA PRO A 8 -26.80 8.80 -0.87
C PRO A 8 -25.51 9.08 -0.08
N PRO A 9 -25.63 9.55 1.19
CA PRO A 9 -24.48 9.76 2.04
C PRO A 9 -23.68 8.45 2.16
N SER A 10 -22.37 8.59 2.06
CA SER A 10 -21.44 7.49 2.30
C SER A 10 -21.69 6.94 3.70
N PRO A 11 -21.86 5.61 3.87
CA PRO A 11 -21.82 5.04 5.22
C PRO A 11 -20.47 5.36 5.85
N ASP A 12 -20.53 6.02 7.01
CA ASP A 12 -19.39 6.47 7.80
C ASP A 12 -18.79 5.26 8.52
N PHE A 13 -18.04 4.44 7.78
CA PHE A 13 -17.31 3.31 8.33
C PHE A 13 -15.98 3.78 8.90
N GLY A 14 -16.05 4.58 9.96
CA GLY A 14 -14.89 5.16 10.62
C GLY A 14 -14.80 4.70 12.07
N SER A 15 -13.94 3.72 12.34
CA SER A 15 -13.13 3.85 13.56
C SER A 15 -12.51 5.25 13.51
N ALA A 16 -12.60 6.03 14.59
CA ALA A 16 -11.96 7.34 14.66
C ALA A 16 -10.52 7.24 14.12
N TYR A 17 -10.13 8.15 13.23
CA TYR A 17 -8.77 8.14 12.69
C TYR A 17 -7.81 8.51 13.81
N ASP A 18 -7.11 7.49 14.32
CA ASP A 18 -6.16 7.58 15.42
C ASP A 18 -4.77 7.14 14.94
N PRO A 19 -4.05 8.01 14.22
CA PRO A 19 -2.76 7.67 13.65
C PRO A 19 -1.68 7.51 14.74
N PRO A 20 -0.72 6.59 14.56
CA PRO A 20 0.36 6.41 15.53
C PRO A 20 1.19 7.69 15.69
N MET A 21 1.47 8.10 16.93
CA MET A 21 2.16 9.36 17.25
C MET A 21 3.69 9.21 17.43
N GLY A 22 4.23 8.01 17.27
CA GLY A 22 5.68 7.76 17.37
C GLY A 22 6.50 8.51 16.31
N PRO A 23 7.82 8.65 16.53
CA PRO A 23 8.71 9.31 15.58
C PRO A 23 8.76 8.56 14.25
N LEU A 24 8.94 9.30 13.15
CA LEU A 24 9.16 8.71 11.85
C LEU A 24 10.53 8.04 11.78
N VAL A 25 10.57 6.82 11.26
CA VAL A 25 11.82 6.08 11.06
C VAL A 25 12.37 6.43 9.68
N VAL A 26 13.47 7.18 9.65
CA VAL A 26 14.23 7.47 8.42
C VAL A 26 15.14 6.29 8.13
N VAL A 27 14.95 5.65 6.98
CA VAL A 27 15.77 4.53 6.48
C VAL A 27 16.99 5.04 5.72
N HIS A 28 16.84 6.15 5.01
CA HIS A 28 17.90 6.78 4.22
C HIS A 28 17.55 8.23 3.91
N GLU A 29 18.57 9.07 3.85
CA GLU A 29 18.48 10.47 3.46
C GLU A 29 19.73 10.86 2.66
N ASP A 30 19.52 11.58 1.56
CA ASP A 30 20.58 12.26 0.82
C ASP A 30 20.05 13.55 0.20
N HIS A 31 20.79 14.16 -0.73
CA HIS A 31 20.42 15.43 -1.36
C HIS A 31 19.20 15.36 -2.30
N GLU A 32 18.80 14.17 -2.77
CA GLU A 32 17.69 13.96 -3.71
C GLU A 32 16.55 13.12 -3.09
N LEU A 33 16.85 12.29 -2.10
CA LEU A 33 15.95 11.25 -1.60
C LEU A 33 15.76 11.29 -0.09
N LEU A 34 14.52 11.02 0.33
CA LEU A 34 14.20 10.63 1.68
C LEU A 34 13.42 9.31 1.65
N ILE A 35 13.91 8.30 2.37
CA ILE A 35 13.28 7.00 2.53
C ILE A 35 12.85 6.84 3.97
N VAL A 36 11.58 6.51 4.17
CA VAL A 36 11.00 6.30 5.50
C VAL A 36 10.33 4.94 5.58
N ASP A 37 10.31 4.37 6.79
CA ASP A 37 9.46 3.23 7.13
C ASP A 37 8.13 3.75 7.69
N LYS A 38 7.09 3.75 6.86
CA LYS A 38 5.76 4.23 7.26
C LYS A 38 5.13 3.25 8.24
N PRO A 39 4.65 3.69 9.43
CA PRO A 39 3.88 2.82 10.31
C PRO A 39 2.49 2.50 9.70
N ALA A 40 1.88 1.39 10.11
CA ALA A 40 0.48 1.12 9.79
C ALA A 40 -0.45 2.06 10.56
N GLY A 41 -1.61 2.36 9.98
CA GLY A 41 -2.59 3.28 10.56
C GLY A 41 -2.38 4.74 10.17
N LEU A 42 -1.19 5.12 9.72
CA LEU A 42 -0.89 6.48 9.24
C LEU A 42 -1.22 6.64 7.74
N LEU A 43 -2.00 7.65 7.37
CA LEU A 43 -2.23 8.00 5.96
C LEU A 43 -0.92 8.41 5.27
N SER A 44 -0.76 8.09 3.98
CA SER A 44 0.40 8.57 3.22
C SER A 44 0.30 10.06 2.83
N VAL A 45 -0.92 10.54 2.60
CA VAL A 45 -1.27 11.91 2.19
C VAL A 45 -2.54 12.35 2.91
N PRO A 46 -2.85 13.65 3.00
CA PRO A 46 -4.05 14.12 3.69
C PRO A 46 -5.32 13.51 3.10
N GLY A 47 -6.22 13.07 3.98
CA GLY A 47 -7.56 12.63 3.61
C GLY A 47 -8.50 13.80 3.36
N LYS A 48 -9.79 13.50 3.13
CA LYS A 48 -10.82 14.54 2.98
C LYS A 48 -11.32 14.98 4.36
N GLY A 49 -11.15 16.26 4.68
CA GLY A 49 -11.60 16.85 5.93
C GLY A 49 -10.48 17.00 6.97
N ALA A 50 -10.64 17.96 7.89
CA ALA A 50 -9.60 18.35 8.84
C ALA A 50 -9.17 17.19 9.78
N HIS A 51 -10.10 16.31 10.14
CA HIS A 51 -9.84 15.15 10.99
C HIS A 51 -8.97 14.07 10.32
N LEU A 52 -8.70 14.17 9.01
CA LEU A 52 -7.80 13.28 8.26
C LEU A 52 -6.57 14.02 7.71
N ALA A 53 -6.29 15.23 8.23
CA ALA A 53 -5.20 16.06 7.75
C ALA A 53 -3.82 15.47 8.11
N ASP A 54 -3.71 14.87 9.30
CA ASP A 54 -2.47 14.25 9.75
C ASP A 54 -2.10 13.03 8.89
N CYS A 55 -0.91 13.06 8.30
CA CYS A 55 -0.41 12.03 7.42
C CYS A 55 1.12 12.02 7.38
N LEU A 56 1.69 11.01 6.74
CA LEU A 56 3.13 10.88 6.57
C LEU A 56 3.74 12.10 5.85
N LEU A 57 3.12 12.57 4.76
CA LEU A 57 3.65 13.71 4.00
C LEU A 57 3.75 14.98 4.87
N SER A 58 2.69 15.32 5.63
CA SER A 58 2.72 16.52 6.48
C SER A 58 3.78 16.42 7.56
N ARG A 59 3.87 15.27 8.25
CA ARG A 59 4.90 15.03 9.27
C ARG A 59 6.32 15.03 8.73
N VAL A 60 6.52 14.49 7.52
CA VAL A 60 7.82 14.57 6.83
C VAL A 60 8.16 16.03 6.51
N GLN A 61 7.19 16.83 6.04
CA GLN A 61 7.40 18.22 5.67
C GLN A 61 7.70 19.15 6.85
N GLU A 62 7.38 18.75 8.08
CA GLU A 62 7.82 19.47 9.28
C GLU A 62 9.35 19.47 9.43
N ALA A 63 10.02 18.36 9.08
CA ALA A 63 11.48 18.23 9.14
C ALA A 63 12.16 18.49 7.78
N PHE A 64 11.47 18.17 6.68
CA PHE A 64 11.96 18.28 5.30
C PHE A 64 10.96 19.08 4.45
N PRO A 65 10.93 20.42 4.56
CA PRO A 65 9.93 21.24 3.89
C PRO A 65 9.88 21.10 2.37
N THR A 66 10.98 20.66 1.75
CA THR A 66 11.08 20.40 0.31
C THR A 66 10.65 19.00 -0.11
N ALA A 67 10.21 18.15 0.82
CA ALA A 67 9.79 16.80 0.50
C ALA A 67 8.55 16.79 -0.41
N LEU A 68 8.66 16.03 -1.50
CA LEU A 68 7.68 15.89 -2.56
C LEU A 68 7.22 14.43 -2.67
N LEU A 69 5.90 14.25 -2.78
CA LEU A 69 5.28 12.95 -2.94
C LEU A 69 5.64 12.33 -4.30
N VAL A 70 6.01 11.05 -4.28
CA VAL A 70 6.30 10.24 -5.49
C VAL A 70 5.28 9.12 -5.66
N HIS A 71 5.00 8.37 -4.60
CA HIS A 71 4.03 7.28 -4.59
C HIS A 71 3.37 7.19 -3.22
N ARG A 72 2.43 6.27 -3.01
CA ARG A 72 1.70 6.14 -1.74
C ARG A 72 1.53 4.69 -1.33
N LEU A 73 1.45 4.46 -0.04
CA LEU A 73 0.95 3.23 0.57
C LEU A 73 -0.48 3.45 1.11
N ASP A 74 -1.26 2.38 1.21
CA ASP A 74 -2.55 2.43 1.91
C ASP A 74 -2.34 2.76 3.40
N ARG A 75 -3.35 3.34 4.06
CA ARG A 75 -3.29 3.74 5.48
C ARG A 75 -2.73 2.63 6.38
N ASP A 76 -3.31 1.44 6.26
CA ASP A 76 -3.01 0.31 7.16
C ASP A 76 -1.80 -0.51 6.68
N THR A 77 -1.24 -0.21 5.50
CA THR A 77 0.01 -0.82 5.02
C THR A 77 1.20 -0.11 5.63
N SER A 78 2.14 -0.86 6.22
CA SER A 78 3.42 -0.31 6.69
C SER A 78 4.54 -0.49 5.68
N GLY A 79 5.69 0.13 5.89
CA GLY A 79 6.92 -0.20 5.17
C GLY A 79 7.53 0.94 4.38
N VAL A 80 8.50 0.58 3.54
CA VAL A 80 9.35 1.49 2.78
C VAL A 80 8.52 2.37 1.85
N MET A 81 8.69 3.69 2.00
CA MET A 81 8.15 4.73 1.14
C MET A 81 9.25 5.75 0.79
N VAL A 82 9.20 6.32 -0.42
CA VAL A 82 10.19 7.29 -0.91
C VAL A 82 9.52 8.63 -1.14
N PHE A 83 10.20 9.68 -0.71
CA PHE A 83 9.96 11.07 -1.06
C PHE A 83 11.15 11.59 -1.86
N ALA A 84 10.87 12.49 -2.79
CA ALA A 84 11.89 13.27 -3.45
C ALA A 84 12.15 14.56 -2.66
N LEU A 85 13.40 14.98 -2.54
CA LEU A 85 13.76 16.25 -1.88
C LEU A 85 13.97 17.40 -2.88
N THR A 86 13.93 17.10 -4.18
CA THR A 86 13.97 18.11 -5.25
C THR A 86 12.90 17.83 -6.33
N PRO A 87 12.48 18.87 -7.09
CA PRO A 87 11.60 18.67 -8.25
C PRO A 87 12.20 17.78 -9.34
N HIS A 88 13.53 17.74 -9.47
CA HIS A 88 14.22 16.86 -10.41
C HIS A 88 14.02 15.39 -10.01
N ALA A 89 14.31 15.04 -8.76
CA ALA A 89 14.05 13.70 -8.23
C ALA A 89 12.59 13.30 -8.33
N GLN A 90 11.65 14.21 -8.04
CA GLN A 90 10.22 13.89 -8.11
C GLN A 90 9.82 13.47 -9.53
N ARG A 91 10.22 14.24 -10.55
CA ARG A 91 9.94 13.91 -11.96
C ARG A 91 10.60 12.61 -12.37
N HIS A 92 11.88 12.44 -12.03
CA HIS A 92 12.65 11.24 -12.40
C HIS A 92 12.07 9.97 -11.79
N LEU A 93 11.74 10.00 -10.49
CA LEU A 93 11.09 8.87 -9.82
C LEU A 93 9.66 8.64 -10.32
N GLY A 94 8.88 9.71 -10.51
CA GLY A 94 7.53 9.63 -11.06
C GLY A 94 7.48 8.86 -12.37
N LEU A 95 8.39 9.19 -13.30
CA LEU A 95 8.55 8.47 -14.57
C LEU A 95 8.92 6.99 -14.38
N GLN A 96 9.77 6.65 -13.41
CA GLN A 96 10.11 5.25 -13.12
C GLN A 96 8.92 4.46 -12.57
N PHE A 97 8.08 5.06 -11.72
CA PHE A 97 6.85 4.44 -11.25
C PHE A 97 5.82 4.27 -12.38
N GLU A 98 5.62 5.31 -13.18
CA GLU A 98 4.72 5.30 -14.34
C GLU A 98 5.13 4.22 -15.35
N LYS A 99 6.41 4.16 -15.70
CA LYS A 99 6.99 3.17 -16.62
C LYS A 99 7.25 1.80 -15.99
N ARG A 100 6.82 1.58 -14.74
CA ARG A 100 6.97 0.31 -13.99
C ARG A 100 8.41 -0.20 -13.92
N GLN A 101 9.37 0.71 -13.85
CA GLN A 101 10.80 0.41 -13.75
C GLN A 101 11.24 0.11 -12.30
N THR A 102 10.40 0.47 -11.33
CA THR A 102 10.65 0.17 -9.92
C THR A 102 10.32 -1.28 -9.59
N LYS A 103 11.11 -1.91 -8.71
CA LYS A 103 10.80 -3.24 -8.16
C LYS A 103 10.36 -3.08 -6.71
N LYS A 104 9.12 -3.48 -6.45
CA LYS A 104 8.50 -3.44 -5.12
C LYS A 104 8.33 -4.87 -4.63
N THR A 105 8.70 -5.11 -3.38
CA THR A 105 8.51 -6.39 -2.72
C THR A 105 7.83 -6.16 -1.39
N TYR A 106 6.72 -6.86 -1.18
CA TYR A 106 5.93 -6.84 0.03
C TYR A 106 6.00 -8.21 0.70
N VAL A 107 5.79 -8.22 2.00
CA VAL A 107 5.54 -9.42 2.78
C VAL A 107 4.15 -9.33 3.37
N ALA A 108 3.40 -10.42 3.27
CA ALA A 108 2.09 -10.56 3.88
C ALA A 108 1.97 -11.87 4.68
N ARG A 109 1.08 -11.89 5.67
CA ARG A 109 0.52 -13.13 6.23
C ARG A 109 -0.92 -13.24 5.74
N VAL A 110 -1.27 -14.36 5.11
CA VAL A 110 -2.60 -14.63 4.54
C VAL A 110 -3.23 -15.82 5.25
N GLU A 111 -4.56 -15.84 5.29
CA GLU A 111 -5.34 -16.92 5.87
C GLU A 111 -5.11 -18.25 5.14
N GLY A 112 -4.99 -19.35 5.89
CA GLY A 112 -4.87 -20.71 5.39
C GLY A 112 -3.53 -21.05 4.71
N ARG A 113 -3.46 -22.27 4.20
CA ARG A 113 -2.32 -22.78 3.41
C ARG A 113 -2.49 -22.40 1.94
N LEU A 114 -1.73 -21.42 1.47
CA LEU A 114 -1.71 -21.00 0.07
C LEU A 114 -0.95 -22.03 -0.78
N ALA A 115 -1.62 -22.58 -1.79
CA ALA A 115 -1.05 -23.52 -2.76
C ALA A 115 -1.46 -23.13 -4.19
N PRO A 116 -0.60 -23.30 -5.21
CA PRO A 116 0.80 -23.78 -5.17
C PRO A 116 1.76 -22.82 -4.42
N GLU A 117 3.06 -23.12 -4.30
CA GLU A 117 4.00 -22.27 -3.54
C GLU A 117 4.39 -20.96 -4.26
N SER A 118 3.98 -20.77 -5.50
CA SER A 118 4.17 -19.53 -6.25
C SER A 118 3.20 -19.41 -7.41
N GLY A 119 2.92 -18.19 -7.82
CA GLY A 119 2.08 -17.94 -8.99
C GLY A 119 1.96 -16.46 -9.32
N THR A 120 1.00 -16.16 -10.19
CA THR A 120 0.65 -14.80 -10.61
C THR A 120 -0.85 -14.64 -10.55
N VAL A 121 -1.32 -13.52 -10.00
CA VAL A 121 -2.71 -13.07 -10.10
C VAL A 121 -2.75 -11.94 -11.11
N ASP A 122 -3.46 -12.16 -12.22
CA ASP A 122 -3.75 -11.15 -13.24
C ASP A 122 -5.27 -10.96 -13.31
N LEU A 123 -5.78 -10.12 -12.41
CA LEU A 123 -7.20 -9.84 -12.29
C LEU A 123 -7.41 -8.33 -12.28
N PRO A 124 -8.22 -7.77 -13.22
CA PRO A 124 -8.47 -6.34 -13.30
C PRO A 124 -9.29 -5.84 -12.10
N LEU A 125 -8.99 -4.63 -11.64
CA LEU A 125 -9.56 -4.07 -10.41
C LEU A 125 -10.30 -2.75 -10.65
N ALA A 126 -11.44 -2.58 -9.99
CA ALA A 126 -12.22 -1.35 -9.96
C ALA A 126 -12.60 -0.95 -8.53
N VAL A 127 -12.99 0.32 -8.36
CA VAL A 127 -13.58 0.81 -7.11
C VAL A 127 -14.95 0.17 -6.93
N ASP A 128 -15.21 -0.32 -5.73
CA ASP A 128 -16.54 -0.77 -5.35
C ASP A 128 -17.36 0.42 -4.84
N TRP A 129 -17.99 1.16 -5.76
CA TRP A 129 -18.64 2.45 -5.46
C TRP A 129 -19.63 2.43 -4.30
N PRO A 130 -20.53 1.44 -4.17
CA PRO A 130 -21.46 1.36 -3.03
C PRO A 130 -20.76 1.17 -1.68
N ASN A 131 -19.58 0.52 -1.67
CA ASN A 131 -18.85 0.15 -0.46
C ASN A 131 -17.49 0.85 -0.34
N ARG A 132 -17.35 2.04 -0.93
CA ARG A 132 -16.09 2.80 -0.89
C ARG A 132 -15.59 2.96 0.56
N PRO A 133 -14.28 2.80 0.83
CA PRO A 133 -13.17 2.78 -0.13
C PRO A 133 -12.82 1.39 -0.71
N ARG A 134 -13.67 0.36 -0.54
CA ARG A 134 -13.41 -0.99 -1.06
C ARG A 134 -13.19 -0.98 -2.58
N GLN A 135 -12.43 -1.97 -3.00
CA GLN A 135 -12.08 -2.30 -4.39
C GLN A 135 -12.48 -3.75 -4.62
N ARG A 136 -12.77 -4.11 -5.87
CA ARG A 136 -13.18 -5.46 -6.27
C ARG A 136 -12.54 -5.86 -7.60
N VAL A 137 -12.56 -7.15 -7.89
CA VAL A 137 -12.29 -7.66 -9.24
C VAL A 137 -13.45 -7.26 -10.14
N ASP A 138 -13.14 -6.71 -11.32
CA ASP A 138 -14.14 -6.24 -12.28
C ASP A 138 -13.60 -6.42 -13.70
N HIS A 139 -14.13 -7.40 -14.44
CA HIS A 139 -13.63 -7.77 -15.77
C HIS A 139 -14.08 -6.81 -16.88
N GLU A 140 -15.16 -6.06 -16.65
CA GLU A 140 -15.74 -5.16 -17.64
C GLU A 140 -15.11 -3.76 -17.56
N ASN A 141 -14.96 -3.24 -16.34
CA ASN A 141 -14.57 -1.84 -16.10
C ASN A 141 -13.25 -1.73 -15.32
N GLY A 142 -12.67 -2.84 -14.89
CA GLY A 142 -11.46 -2.86 -14.08
C GLY A 142 -10.20 -2.48 -14.87
N ARG A 143 -9.27 -1.85 -14.16
CA ARG A 143 -7.93 -1.56 -14.69
C ARG A 143 -7.05 -2.77 -14.48
N GLN A 144 -6.27 -3.13 -15.49
CA GLN A 144 -5.30 -4.23 -15.41
C GLN A 144 -4.44 -4.12 -14.15
N ALA A 145 -4.35 -5.25 -13.43
CA ALA A 145 -3.56 -5.38 -12.23
C ALA A 145 -2.90 -6.77 -12.18
N VAL A 146 -1.57 -6.78 -11.99
CA VAL A 146 -0.77 -8.01 -11.98
C VAL A 146 0.10 -8.06 -10.72
N THR A 147 0.04 -9.18 -10.02
CA THR A 147 0.82 -9.47 -8.82
C THR A 147 1.46 -10.85 -8.92
N ASP A 148 2.79 -10.89 -8.90
CA ASP A 148 3.50 -12.16 -8.67
C ASP A 148 3.58 -12.43 -7.18
N TRP A 149 3.55 -13.71 -6.80
CA TRP A 149 3.63 -14.11 -5.40
C TRP A 149 4.41 -15.41 -5.21
N ARG A 150 4.97 -15.57 -4.02
CA ARG A 150 5.70 -16.78 -3.60
C ARG A 150 5.54 -17.00 -2.11
N VAL A 151 5.12 -18.19 -1.71
CA VAL A 151 5.08 -18.64 -0.32
C VAL A 151 6.51 -18.71 0.22
N LEU A 152 6.73 -18.11 1.38
CA LEU A 152 7.98 -18.15 2.13
C LEU A 152 7.95 -19.22 3.22
N ARG A 153 6.79 -19.37 3.86
CA ARG A 153 6.50 -20.36 4.90
C ARG A 153 4.98 -20.51 4.99
N ALA A 154 4.49 -21.72 5.24
CA ALA A 154 3.07 -21.98 5.46
C ALA A 154 2.86 -23.04 6.55
N ASN A 155 1.73 -22.95 7.24
CA ASN A 155 1.14 -24.00 8.06
C ASN A 155 -0.34 -24.16 7.66
N GLU A 156 -1.13 -24.92 8.43
CA GLU A 156 -2.55 -25.14 8.11
C GLU A 156 -3.42 -23.88 8.23
N THR A 157 -3.07 -22.97 9.14
CA THR A 157 -3.90 -21.82 9.49
C THR A 157 -3.50 -20.54 8.74
N GLU A 158 -2.26 -20.45 8.28
CA GLU A 158 -1.75 -19.27 7.57
C GLU A 158 -0.52 -19.52 6.69
N SER A 159 -0.30 -18.59 5.76
CA SER A 159 0.88 -18.55 4.89
C SER A 159 1.55 -17.19 4.91
N ARG A 160 2.87 -17.18 5.08
CA ARG A 160 3.70 -16.00 4.88
C ARG A 160 4.13 -15.92 3.42
N VAL A 161 3.78 -14.85 2.75
CA VAL A 161 3.89 -14.72 1.29
C VAL A 161 4.69 -13.48 0.93
N ARG A 162 5.61 -13.63 -0.04
CA ARG A 162 6.24 -12.51 -0.74
C ARG A 162 5.36 -12.12 -1.91
N LEU A 163 5.04 -10.84 -2.01
CA LEU A 163 4.21 -10.26 -3.07
C LEU A 163 5.02 -9.24 -3.88
N SER A 164 4.94 -9.31 -5.20
CA SER A 164 5.67 -8.43 -6.12
C SER A 164 4.69 -7.81 -7.13
N PRO A 165 4.01 -6.70 -6.77
CA PRO A 165 3.03 -6.06 -7.65
C PRO A 165 3.74 -5.37 -8.83
N LYS A 166 3.39 -5.78 -10.06
CA LYS A 166 3.89 -5.15 -11.30
C LYS A 166 3.18 -3.84 -11.59
N THR A 167 1.91 -3.78 -11.22
CA THR A 167 1.07 -2.58 -11.24
C THR A 167 1.00 -1.94 -9.84
N GLY A 168 0.17 -0.93 -9.67
CA GLY A 168 -0.01 -0.24 -8.39
C GLY A 168 -1.44 0.27 -8.23
N ARG A 169 -2.44 -0.63 -8.31
CA ARG A 169 -3.84 -0.26 -8.10
C ARG A 169 -4.17 -0.19 -6.61
N SER A 170 -5.17 0.61 -6.26
CA SER A 170 -5.63 0.74 -4.88
C SER A 170 -6.01 -0.64 -4.35
N HIS A 171 -5.57 -0.98 -3.13
CA HIS A 171 -5.82 -2.27 -2.48
C HIS A 171 -5.43 -3.51 -3.31
N GLN A 172 -4.57 -3.38 -4.34
CA GLN A 172 -4.32 -4.46 -5.30
C GLN A 172 -3.94 -5.78 -4.63
N LEU A 173 -2.96 -5.74 -3.73
CA LEU A 173 -2.47 -6.94 -3.04
C LEU A 173 -3.56 -7.57 -2.17
N ARG A 174 -4.36 -6.73 -1.51
CA ARG A 174 -5.44 -7.16 -0.60
C ARG A 174 -6.53 -7.89 -1.37
N VAL A 175 -7.01 -7.30 -2.47
CA VAL A 175 -8.04 -7.90 -3.33
C VAL A 175 -7.52 -9.12 -4.07
N HIS A 176 -6.28 -9.11 -4.56
CA HIS A 176 -5.71 -10.28 -5.23
C HIS A 176 -5.55 -11.48 -4.29
N MET A 177 -5.13 -11.25 -3.04
CA MET A 177 -5.05 -12.32 -2.04
C MET A 177 -6.45 -12.83 -1.65
N LEU A 178 -7.43 -11.93 -1.48
CA LEU A 178 -8.84 -12.32 -1.32
C LEU A 178 -9.35 -13.15 -2.50
N ALA A 179 -9.04 -12.77 -3.74
CA ALA A 179 -9.49 -13.47 -4.93
C ALA A 179 -8.89 -14.88 -5.07
N LEU A 180 -7.74 -15.15 -4.43
CA LEU A 180 -7.18 -16.48 -4.29
C LEU A 180 -7.86 -17.30 -3.17
N GLY A 181 -8.80 -16.72 -2.41
CA GLY A 181 -9.41 -17.36 -1.24
C GLY A 181 -8.57 -17.25 0.04
N HIS A 182 -7.51 -16.44 0.03
CA HIS A 182 -6.56 -16.29 1.14
C HIS A 182 -6.43 -14.81 1.52
N PRO A 183 -7.46 -14.18 2.14
CA PRO A 183 -7.39 -12.77 2.52
C PRO A 183 -6.19 -12.50 3.45
N ILE A 184 -5.67 -11.28 3.39
CA ILE A 184 -4.58 -10.86 4.28
C ILE A 184 -5.11 -10.79 5.71
N LEU A 185 -4.38 -11.35 6.66
CA LEU A 185 -4.75 -11.35 8.06
C LEU A 185 -4.80 -9.91 8.62
N GLY A 186 -5.78 -9.65 9.48
CA GLY A 186 -6.06 -8.35 10.07
C GLY A 186 -6.52 -7.29 9.07
N ASP A 187 -6.95 -7.69 7.87
CA ASP A 187 -7.49 -6.76 6.90
C ASP A 187 -8.92 -6.32 7.28
N PRO A 188 -9.15 -5.04 7.65
CA PRO A 188 -10.45 -4.59 8.13
C PRO A 188 -11.53 -4.53 7.04
N PHE A 189 -11.14 -4.61 5.77
CA PHE A 189 -12.08 -4.54 4.64
C PHE A 189 -12.35 -5.91 4.05
N TYR A 190 -11.37 -6.79 3.97
CA TYR A 190 -11.45 -8.00 3.13
C TYR A 190 -11.34 -9.31 3.90
N ALA A 191 -10.95 -9.29 5.17
CA ALA A 191 -10.96 -10.47 6.03
C ALA A 191 -12.22 -10.46 6.92
N GLU A 192 -12.63 -11.65 7.37
CA GLU A 192 -13.77 -11.86 8.25
C GLU A 192 -13.38 -12.82 9.39
N GLY A 193 -14.16 -12.83 10.48
CA GLY A 193 -13.94 -13.71 11.63
C GLY A 193 -12.52 -13.63 12.20
N ALA A 194 -11.97 -14.78 12.60
CA ALA A 194 -10.64 -14.90 13.20
C ALA A 194 -9.51 -14.32 12.31
N ALA A 195 -9.63 -14.44 10.97
CA ALA A 195 -8.66 -13.87 10.05
C ALA A 195 -8.55 -12.34 10.19
N ARG A 196 -9.65 -11.66 10.54
CA ARG A 196 -9.65 -10.22 10.83
C ARG A 196 -9.37 -9.93 12.30
N ASP A 197 -10.06 -10.62 13.19
CA ASP A 197 -10.22 -10.19 14.59
C ASP A 197 -9.04 -10.63 15.49
N ASP A 198 -8.33 -11.72 15.15
CA ASP A 198 -7.18 -12.21 15.94
C ASP A 198 -5.86 -11.48 15.61
N HIS A 199 -5.91 -10.48 14.72
CA HIS A 199 -4.74 -9.77 14.23
C HIS A 199 -4.91 -8.26 14.46
N PRO A 200 -3.97 -7.60 15.16
CA PRO A 200 -4.18 -6.21 15.60
C PRO A 200 -4.10 -5.17 14.48
N ARG A 201 -3.74 -5.58 13.26
CA ARG A 201 -3.53 -4.70 12.10
C ARG A 201 -3.46 -5.52 10.81
N LEU A 202 -3.55 -4.82 9.68
CA LEU A 202 -3.25 -5.40 8.38
C LEU A 202 -1.81 -5.95 8.35
N MET A 203 -1.70 -7.26 8.14
CA MET A 203 -0.44 -7.99 8.06
C MET A 203 0.15 -7.90 6.65
N LEU A 204 0.33 -6.67 6.16
CA LEU A 204 0.95 -6.31 4.88
C LEU A 204 2.02 -5.25 5.11
N HIS A 205 3.22 -5.50 4.58
CA HIS A 205 4.37 -4.62 4.73
C HIS A 205 5.15 -4.46 3.42
N SER A 206 5.41 -3.22 3.00
CA SER A 206 6.31 -2.85 1.90
C SER A 206 7.76 -3.06 2.34
N GLU A 207 8.28 -4.28 2.18
CA GLU A 207 9.58 -4.68 2.72
C GLU A 207 10.75 -4.06 1.94
N THR A 208 10.65 -3.99 0.62
CA THR A 208 11.75 -3.48 -0.20
C THR A 208 11.24 -2.66 -1.38
N LEU A 209 11.91 -1.54 -1.61
CA LEU A 209 11.77 -0.71 -2.80
C LEU A 209 13.13 -0.59 -3.52
N GLN A 210 13.13 -0.82 -4.84
CA GLN A 210 14.30 -0.68 -5.71
C GLN A 210 13.98 0.20 -6.92
N PHE A 211 14.91 1.07 -7.26
CA PHE A 211 14.80 2.00 -8.39
C PHE A 211 16.19 2.54 -8.77
N ARG A 212 16.25 3.35 -9.81
CA ARG A 212 17.46 4.09 -10.21
C ARG A 212 17.48 5.44 -9.48
N HIS A 213 18.58 5.70 -8.79
CA HIS A 213 18.81 6.96 -8.10
C HIS A 213 18.65 8.15 -9.08
N PRO A 214 17.98 9.26 -8.70
CA PRO A 214 17.84 10.43 -9.57
C PRO A 214 19.18 11.06 -9.97
N ASP A 215 20.12 11.11 -9.05
CA ASP A 215 21.51 11.46 -9.34
C ASP A 215 22.25 10.24 -9.90
N GLY A 216 22.79 10.35 -11.11
CA GLY A 216 23.64 9.36 -11.78
C GLY A 216 22.97 8.05 -12.23
N GLY A 217 21.71 7.78 -11.89
CA GLY A 217 20.97 6.61 -12.40
C GLY A 217 21.38 5.26 -11.79
N ARG A 218 22.25 5.25 -10.76
CA ARG A 218 22.72 4.03 -10.08
C ARG A 218 21.54 3.25 -9.48
N GLY A 219 21.53 1.93 -9.62
CA GLY A 219 20.53 1.08 -8.97
C GLY A 219 20.68 1.11 -7.45
N VAL A 220 19.59 1.44 -6.74
CA VAL A 220 19.53 1.47 -5.28
C VAL A 220 18.41 0.56 -4.76
N ARG A 221 18.60 0.03 -3.54
CA ARG A 221 17.66 -0.85 -2.85
C ARG A 221 17.54 -0.40 -1.40
N PHE A 222 16.34 -0.13 -0.94
CA PHE A 222 16.03 0.16 0.46
C PHE A 222 15.15 -0.92 1.06
N ARG A 223 15.37 -1.24 2.33
CA ARG A 223 14.67 -2.32 3.03
C ARG A 223 14.25 -1.88 4.43
N ALA A 224 13.00 -2.17 4.78
CA ALA A 224 12.51 -2.21 6.15
C ALA A 224 12.05 -3.64 6.44
N LYS A 225 12.43 -4.21 7.59
CA LYS A 225 12.05 -5.59 7.93
C LYS A 225 10.59 -5.61 8.36
N ALA A 226 9.80 -6.53 7.81
CA ALA A 226 8.42 -6.71 8.25
C ALA A 226 8.35 -7.00 9.76
N PRO A 227 7.47 -6.32 10.53
CA PRO A 227 7.39 -6.44 11.98
C PRO A 227 6.63 -7.69 12.47
N PHE A 228 6.37 -8.64 11.58
CA PHE A 228 5.64 -9.89 11.80
C PHE A 228 6.25 -11.02 10.99
#